data_AF-A0A956E1Y4-F1
#
_entry.id   AF-A0A956E1Y4-F1
#
_cell.length_a   1.000
_cell.length_b   1.000
_cell.length_c   1.000
_cell.angle_alpha   90.00
_cell.angle_beta   90.00
_cell.angle_gamma   90.00
#
_symmetry.space_group_name_H-M   'P 1'
#
loop_
_entity.id
_entity.type
_entity.pdbx_description
1 polymer ?
#
loop_
_entity_poly.entity_id
_entity_poly.type
_entity_poly.pdbx_seq_one_letter_code
_entity_poly.pdbx_strand_id
1 'polypeptide(L)'
;MSLCLLLAAPRNAHAEPREDGAACSGPTVRADVELNSEWVVALREAKRHLAAQAGTDTCAEVAVNPHPRGVEVSVRLRDGRRATRVIESPGDLSNVLESLTLIPDPLPDPPSVDTTDSASADSTAAQPGAAKSTTARKSVSNLDEGRIEPPAAGRPTPAPQNVPTSVEVGLGPALALSLAPSYLGYGAGAHALVERNHWVLGTRFVWHIEDRGTGQALPSGFNMQQLQLGAAIGRRLELRPLLLDALLGATVNVINQEAFGADPEGIGGAYGDLSVSMSLRLATPVERGTRFFVGTTVDVFPGRLGRSERVDEGLPELPPAALTLEFGASWSVW
;
A
#
# COMPACT_ATOMS: atom_id res chain seq x y z
N MET A 1 -32.07 8.38 -5.97
CA MET A 1 -30.80 8.15 -6.69
C MET A 1 -30.17 6.90 -6.10
N SER A 2 -30.32 5.75 -6.77
CA SER A 2 -29.72 4.48 -6.34
C SER A 2 -28.32 4.38 -6.94
N LEU A 3 -27.31 4.31 -6.07
CA LEU A 3 -25.93 4.03 -6.45
C LEU A 3 -25.76 2.50 -6.48
N CYS A 4 -25.97 1.89 -7.65
CA CYS A 4 -25.59 0.49 -7.87
C CYS A 4 -24.08 0.41 -8.11
N LEU A 5 -23.32 0.07 -7.06
CA LEU A 5 -21.95 -0.43 -7.23
C LEU A 5 -22.02 -1.86 -7.79
N LEU A 6 -21.77 -2.00 -9.10
CA LEU A 6 -21.44 -3.27 -9.72
C LEU A 6 -19.95 -3.55 -9.51
N LEU A 7 -19.64 -4.34 -8.48
CA LEU A 7 -18.34 -4.99 -8.34
C LEU A 7 -18.21 -6.10 -9.40
N ALA A 8 -17.61 -5.78 -10.54
CA ALA A 8 -17.17 -6.79 -11.50
C ALA A 8 -15.86 -7.40 -10.98
N ALA A 9 -15.87 -8.70 -10.66
CA ALA A 9 -14.66 -9.43 -10.32
C ALA A 9 -13.74 -9.50 -11.56
N PRO A 10 -12.40 -9.32 -11.41
CA PRO A 10 -11.48 -9.52 -12.52
C PRO A 10 -11.51 -10.98 -12.94
N ARG A 11 -11.89 -11.24 -14.20
CA ARG A 11 -11.70 -12.55 -14.83
C ARG A 11 -10.19 -12.74 -15.02
N ASN A 12 -9.58 -13.54 -14.15
CA ASN A 12 -8.22 -14.04 -14.37
C ASN A 12 -8.22 -14.93 -15.62
N ALA A 13 -7.79 -14.38 -16.74
CA ALA A 13 -7.54 -15.14 -17.96
C ALA A 13 -6.19 -15.84 -17.83
N HIS A 14 -6.19 -17.16 -17.69
CA HIS A 14 -4.98 -17.96 -17.86
C HIS A 14 -4.50 -17.81 -19.31
N ALA A 15 -3.27 -17.33 -19.48
CA ALA A 15 -2.65 -17.19 -20.78
C ALA A 15 -2.04 -18.54 -21.20
N GLU A 16 -2.62 -19.19 -22.21
CA GLU A 16 -1.94 -20.28 -22.89
C GLU A 16 -0.79 -19.70 -23.74
N PRO A 17 0.46 -20.22 -23.58
CA PRO A 17 1.57 -19.84 -24.44
C PRO A 17 1.27 -20.31 -25.87
N ARG A 18 1.43 -19.41 -26.84
CA ARG A 18 1.17 -19.70 -28.24
C ARG A 18 2.43 -20.28 -28.89
N GLU A 19 2.37 -21.53 -29.33
CA GLU A 19 3.39 -22.15 -30.18
C GLU A 19 3.16 -21.69 -31.63
N ASP A 20 3.72 -20.56 -32.04
CA ASP A 20 3.81 -20.21 -33.47
C ASP A 20 5.04 -19.31 -33.69
N GLY A 21 6.16 -19.91 -34.07
CA GLY A 21 7.44 -19.24 -34.36
C GLY A 21 7.47 -18.44 -35.67
N ALA A 22 6.37 -17.78 -36.04
CA ALA A 22 6.36 -16.89 -37.18
C ALA A 22 7.15 -15.60 -36.86
N ALA A 23 8.06 -15.21 -37.76
CA ALA A 23 8.80 -13.96 -37.62
C ALA A 23 7.81 -12.77 -37.64
N CYS A 24 7.83 -11.95 -36.59
CA CYS A 24 6.98 -10.76 -36.50
C CYS A 24 7.50 -9.64 -37.40
N SER A 25 6.63 -9.07 -38.23
CA SER A 25 6.99 -7.98 -39.16
C SER A 25 6.79 -6.57 -38.58
N GLY A 26 6.60 -6.46 -37.25
CA GLY A 26 6.32 -5.20 -36.55
C GLY A 26 4.96 -5.19 -35.84
N PRO A 27 4.74 -4.22 -34.93
CA PRO A 27 3.53 -4.16 -34.12
C PRO A 27 2.29 -4.02 -35.00
N THR A 28 1.33 -4.92 -34.82
CA THR A 28 0.10 -4.93 -35.62
C THR A 28 -0.97 -4.11 -34.93
N VAL A 29 -1.26 -2.93 -35.49
CA VAL A 29 -2.27 -2.03 -34.93
C VAL A 29 -3.58 -2.13 -35.72
N ARG A 30 -4.60 -2.71 -35.09
CA ARG A 30 -5.96 -2.83 -35.60
C ARG A 30 -6.84 -1.75 -34.97
N ALA A 31 -7.65 -1.11 -35.79
CA ALA A 31 -8.66 -0.16 -35.33
C ALA A 31 -10.03 -0.57 -35.85
N ASP A 32 -11.04 -0.40 -35.02
CA ASP A 32 -12.42 -0.56 -35.45
C ASP A 32 -12.83 0.58 -36.40
N VAL A 33 -13.83 0.32 -37.24
CA VAL A 33 -14.20 1.15 -38.40
C VAL A 33 -14.86 2.48 -38.00
N GLU A 34 -15.21 2.66 -36.73
CA GLU A 34 -16.03 3.79 -36.24
C GLU A 34 -15.24 4.96 -35.61
N LEU A 35 -13.92 5.04 -35.78
CA LEU A 35 -13.15 6.16 -35.26
C LEU A 35 -13.41 7.46 -36.04
N ASN A 36 -13.55 8.58 -35.32
CA ASN A 36 -13.65 9.90 -35.96
C ASN A 36 -12.33 10.31 -36.66
N SER A 37 -12.38 11.35 -37.49
CA SER A 37 -11.22 11.76 -38.31
C SER A 37 -9.99 12.18 -37.48
N GLU A 38 -10.18 12.78 -36.31
CA GLU A 38 -9.07 13.20 -35.44
C GLU A 38 -8.31 12.00 -34.88
N TRP A 39 -9.03 11.00 -34.38
CA TRP A 39 -8.45 9.74 -33.92
C TRP A 39 -7.77 8.94 -35.04
N VAL A 40 -8.32 8.98 -36.26
CA VAL A 40 -7.67 8.35 -37.43
C VAL A 40 -6.33 9.01 -37.76
N VAL A 41 -6.24 10.34 -37.66
CA VAL A 41 -4.97 11.06 -37.86
C VAL A 41 -3.98 10.72 -36.77
N ALA A 42 -4.38 10.83 -35.50
CA ALA A 42 -3.54 10.50 -34.35
C ALA A 42 -3.03 9.05 -34.41
N LEU A 43 -3.88 8.09 -34.78
CA LEU A 43 -3.49 6.69 -34.92
C LEU A 43 -2.45 6.50 -36.04
N ARG A 44 -2.56 7.24 -37.15
CA ARG A 44 -1.56 7.17 -38.24
C ARG A 44 -0.22 7.75 -37.82
N GLU A 45 -0.21 8.77 -36.97
CA GLU A 45 1.00 9.36 -36.41
C GLU A 45 1.63 8.42 -35.37
N ALA A 46 0.84 7.89 -34.45
CA ALA A 46 1.30 6.92 -33.45
C ALA A 46 1.89 5.66 -34.11
N LYS A 47 1.28 5.14 -35.18
CA LYS A 47 1.84 4.01 -35.96
C LYS A 47 3.22 4.33 -36.53
N ARG A 48 3.41 5.55 -37.07
CA ARG A 48 4.71 5.99 -37.59
C ARG A 48 5.74 6.15 -36.48
N HIS A 49 5.32 6.67 -35.33
CA HIS A 49 6.17 6.84 -34.16
C HIS A 49 6.67 5.49 -33.62
N LEU A 50 5.76 4.54 -33.36
CA LEU A 50 6.10 3.19 -32.89
C LEU A 50 7.02 2.45 -33.86
N ALA A 51 6.83 2.61 -35.17
CA ALA A 51 7.68 1.96 -36.18
C ALA A 51 9.12 2.51 -36.19
N ALA A 52 9.33 3.74 -35.70
CA ALA A 52 10.64 4.37 -35.66
C ALA A 52 11.39 4.14 -34.33
N GLN A 53 10.70 3.62 -33.31
CA GLN A 53 11.23 3.54 -31.95
C GLN A 53 11.94 2.20 -31.70
N ALA A 54 13.14 2.27 -31.12
CA ALA A 54 13.88 1.10 -30.66
C ALA A 54 13.32 0.61 -29.31
N GLY A 55 13.34 -0.72 -29.09
CA GLY A 55 12.87 -1.34 -27.84
C GLY A 55 11.37 -1.64 -27.78
N THR A 56 10.61 -1.29 -28.81
CA THR A 56 9.20 -1.67 -28.95
C THR A 56 9.07 -3.15 -29.29
N ASP A 57 8.12 -3.85 -28.65
CA ASP A 57 7.81 -5.24 -29.01
C ASP A 57 7.28 -5.34 -30.45
N THR A 58 8.11 -5.87 -31.35
CA THR A 58 7.75 -6.08 -32.76
C THR A 58 6.60 -7.06 -32.97
N CYS A 59 6.21 -7.82 -31.94
CA CYS A 59 5.10 -8.76 -31.98
C CYS A 59 3.86 -8.23 -31.25
N ALA A 60 3.87 -6.98 -30.77
CA ALA A 60 2.72 -6.42 -30.07
C ALA A 60 1.48 -6.36 -30.98
N GLU A 61 0.36 -6.85 -30.46
CA GLU A 61 -0.96 -6.67 -31.05
C GLU A 61 -1.66 -5.52 -30.33
N VAL A 62 -2.00 -4.47 -31.07
CA VAL A 62 -2.70 -3.30 -30.54
C VAL A 62 -4.10 -3.25 -31.15
N ALA A 63 -5.13 -3.21 -30.32
CA ALA A 63 -6.51 -3.00 -30.71
C ALA A 63 -6.99 -1.64 -30.18
N VAL A 64 -7.57 -0.82 -31.07
CA VAL A 64 -8.13 0.50 -30.73
C VAL A 64 -9.62 0.48 -31.03
N ASN A 65 -10.43 0.62 -29.98
CA ASN A 65 -11.90 0.56 -30.05
C ASN A 65 -12.50 1.88 -29.56
N PRO A 66 -13.67 2.29 -30.08
CA PRO A 66 -14.38 3.46 -29.58
C PRO A 66 -14.85 3.25 -28.13
N HIS A 67 -14.78 4.30 -27.31
CA HIS A 67 -15.24 4.30 -25.92
C HIS A 67 -16.03 5.60 -25.65
N PRO A 68 -17.04 5.63 -24.75
CA PRO A 68 -17.85 6.84 -24.50
C PRO A 68 -17.07 8.10 -24.10
N ARG A 69 -15.83 7.94 -23.62
CA ARG A 69 -14.93 9.04 -23.21
C ARG A 69 -13.76 9.28 -24.16
N GLY A 70 -13.67 8.56 -25.28
CA GLY A 70 -12.53 8.63 -26.20
C GLY A 70 -12.29 7.29 -26.90
N VAL A 71 -11.09 6.71 -26.75
CA VAL A 71 -10.76 5.38 -27.28
C VAL A 71 -10.22 4.46 -26.20
N GLU A 72 -10.60 3.20 -26.26
CA GLU A 72 -9.99 2.13 -25.49
C GLU A 72 -8.88 1.48 -26.32
N VAL A 73 -7.67 1.49 -25.78
CA VAL A 73 -6.49 0.85 -26.36
C VAL A 73 -6.18 -0.40 -25.55
N SER A 74 -6.21 -1.55 -26.21
CA SER A 74 -5.80 -2.83 -25.66
C SER A 74 -4.54 -3.33 -26.37
N VAL A 75 -3.49 -3.61 -25.60
CA VAL A 75 -2.20 -4.13 -26.10
C VAL A 75 -1.98 -5.54 -25.57
N ARG A 76 -1.52 -6.44 -26.43
CA ARG A 76 -1.04 -7.78 -26.08
C ARG A 76 0.39 -7.94 -26.58
N LEU A 77 1.30 -8.26 -25.66
CA LEU A 77 2.73 -8.45 -25.95
C LEU A 77 3.04 -9.93 -26.28
N ARG A 78 4.25 -10.18 -26.81
CA ARG A 78 4.72 -11.52 -27.19
C ARG A 78 4.72 -12.52 -26.05
N ASP A 79 5.07 -12.06 -24.85
CA ASP A 79 5.13 -12.86 -23.63
C ASP A 79 3.74 -13.19 -23.04
N GLY A 80 2.67 -12.73 -23.70
CA GLY A 80 1.30 -12.97 -23.29
C GLY A 80 0.72 -11.93 -22.34
N ARG A 81 1.53 -10.95 -21.87
CA ARG A 81 1.02 -9.82 -21.08
C ARG A 81 -0.01 -9.02 -21.87
N ARG A 82 -0.98 -8.48 -21.15
CA ARG A 82 -2.05 -7.65 -21.70
C ARG A 82 -2.22 -6.40 -20.85
N ALA A 83 -2.51 -5.29 -21.51
CA ALA A 83 -2.84 -4.03 -20.84
C ALA A 83 -3.94 -3.31 -21.63
N THR A 84 -4.84 -2.64 -20.92
CA THR A 84 -5.92 -1.86 -21.50
C THR A 84 -5.95 -0.48 -20.85
N ARG A 85 -6.13 0.57 -21.65
CA ARG A 85 -6.22 1.98 -21.21
C ARG A 85 -7.31 2.70 -22.00
N VAL A 86 -8.04 3.59 -21.34
CA VAL A 86 -8.94 4.54 -22.01
C VAL A 86 -8.20 5.87 -22.15
N ILE A 87 -8.24 6.44 -23.35
CA ILE A 87 -7.56 7.69 -23.71
C ILE A 87 -8.63 8.70 -24.13
N GLU A 88 -8.66 9.86 -23.47
CA GLU A 88 -9.70 10.87 -23.69
C GLU A 88 -9.34 11.87 -24.81
N SER A 89 -8.04 12.07 -25.07
CA SER A 89 -7.52 13.01 -26.07
C SER A 89 -6.71 12.32 -27.17
N PRO A 90 -6.91 12.65 -28.47
CA PRO A 90 -6.09 12.13 -29.57
C PRO A 90 -4.59 12.39 -29.41
N GLY A 91 -4.20 13.49 -28.77
CA GLY A 91 -2.79 13.87 -28.57
C GLY A 91 -2.01 12.91 -27.69
N ASP A 92 -2.68 12.19 -26.79
CA ASP A 92 -2.04 11.29 -25.82
C ASP A 92 -1.78 9.89 -26.40
N LEU A 93 -2.35 9.58 -27.57
CA LEU A 93 -2.35 8.23 -28.14
C LEU A 93 -0.94 7.67 -28.35
N SER A 94 -0.02 8.49 -28.86
CA SER A 94 1.36 8.08 -29.12
C SER A 94 2.09 7.69 -27.83
N ASN A 95 2.04 8.57 -26.82
CA ASN A 95 2.71 8.36 -25.53
C ASN A 95 2.15 7.14 -24.79
N VAL A 96 0.82 6.96 -24.81
CA VAL A 96 0.19 5.80 -24.18
C VAL A 96 0.60 4.52 -24.91
N LEU A 97 0.58 4.49 -26.24
CA LEU A 97 0.99 3.31 -26.99
C LEU A 97 2.45 2.94 -26.78
N GLU A 98 3.35 3.91 -26.71
CA GLU A 98 4.75 3.72 -26.35
C GLU A 98 4.84 3.06 -24.96
N SER A 99 4.20 3.65 -23.94
CA SER A 99 4.22 3.12 -22.57
C SER A 99 3.69 1.68 -22.45
N LEU A 100 2.74 1.30 -23.29
CA LEU A 100 2.13 -0.03 -23.28
C LEU A 100 2.90 -1.07 -24.10
N THR A 101 3.79 -0.63 -25.00
CA THR A 101 4.56 -1.51 -25.91
C THR A 101 6.04 -1.63 -25.56
N LEU A 102 6.52 -0.86 -24.58
CA LEU A 102 7.86 -1.01 -24.01
C LEU A 102 7.99 -2.34 -23.26
N ILE A 103 8.95 -3.16 -23.70
CA ILE A 103 9.37 -4.34 -22.95
C ILE A 103 10.38 -3.85 -21.90
N PRO A 104 10.15 -4.07 -20.60
CA PRO A 104 11.19 -3.82 -19.60
C PRO A 104 12.42 -4.64 -19.97
N ASP A 105 13.60 -4.03 -19.98
CA ASP A 105 14.84 -4.78 -20.15
C ASP A 105 14.86 -5.91 -19.13
N PRO A 106 15.21 -7.15 -19.54
CA PRO A 106 15.38 -8.23 -18.59
C PRO A 106 16.36 -7.75 -17.52
N LEU A 107 15.91 -7.74 -16.27
CA LEU A 107 16.78 -7.43 -15.14
C LEU A 107 18.06 -8.26 -15.30
N PRO A 108 19.25 -7.66 -15.17
CA PRO A 108 20.48 -8.42 -15.26
C PRO A 108 20.37 -9.61 -14.32
N ASP A 109 20.67 -10.81 -14.83
CA ASP A 109 20.64 -12.01 -14.03
C ASP A 109 21.41 -11.74 -12.74
N PRO A 110 20.84 -12.05 -11.55
CA PRO A 110 21.53 -11.80 -10.30
C PRO A 110 22.92 -12.45 -10.43
N PRO A 111 24.00 -11.74 -10.05
CA PRO A 111 25.34 -12.28 -10.18
C PRO A 111 25.33 -13.66 -9.55
N SER A 112 25.64 -14.68 -10.35
CA SER A 112 25.66 -16.05 -9.88
C SER A 112 26.55 -16.06 -8.65
N VAL A 113 25.94 -16.26 -7.48
CA VAL A 113 26.68 -16.30 -6.22
C VAL A 113 27.43 -17.61 -6.29
N ASP A 114 28.65 -17.55 -6.82
CA ASP A 114 29.61 -18.64 -6.76
C ASP A 114 29.72 -19.03 -5.29
N THR A 115 29.05 -20.13 -4.96
CA THR A 115 28.98 -20.69 -3.62
C THR A 115 30.33 -21.35 -3.38
N THR A 116 31.36 -20.52 -3.19
CA THR A 116 32.68 -20.99 -2.86
C THR A 116 32.66 -21.31 -1.38
N ASP A 117 32.70 -22.60 -1.09
CA ASP A 117 32.88 -23.22 0.22
C ASP A 117 33.80 -22.39 1.13
N SER A 118 33.20 -21.60 2.02
CA SER A 118 33.90 -21.04 3.17
C SER A 118 33.77 -22.01 4.33
N ALA A 119 34.73 -22.92 4.35
CA ALA A 119 35.04 -23.79 5.46
C ALA A 119 35.21 -22.98 6.76
N SER A 120 34.55 -23.48 7.81
CA SER A 120 35.01 -23.58 9.19
C SER A 120 36.16 -22.67 9.64
N ALA A 121 35.83 -21.64 10.41
CA ALA A 121 36.73 -21.10 11.43
C ALA A 121 35.95 -20.72 12.68
N ASP A 122 35.94 -21.68 13.60
CA ASP A 122 36.06 -21.54 15.06
C ASP A 122 36.30 -20.10 15.57
N SER A 123 35.39 -19.56 16.40
CA SER A 123 35.69 -18.38 17.23
C SER A 123 34.80 -18.31 18.47
N THR A 124 35.29 -19.02 19.47
CA THR A 124 35.41 -18.71 20.90
C THR A 124 34.51 -17.60 21.50
N ALA A 125 33.77 -18.04 22.52
CA ALA A 125 33.08 -17.24 23.51
C ALA A 125 33.96 -16.18 24.21
N ALA A 126 33.44 -14.96 24.33
CA ALA A 126 33.88 -14.00 25.32
C ALA A 126 32.67 -13.22 25.87
N GLN A 127 32.28 -13.59 27.08
CA GLN A 127 31.26 -12.92 27.89
C GLN A 127 32.00 -12.02 28.89
N PRO A 128 31.66 -10.72 29.03
CA PRO A 128 31.98 -10.02 30.26
C PRO A 128 30.80 -9.20 30.80
N GLY A 129 30.73 -9.13 32.13
CA GLY A 129 30.25 -7.92 32.79
C GLY A 129 29.04 -8.08 33.69
N ALA A 130 29.27 -8.66 34.86
CA ALA A 130 28.40 -8.53 36.01
C ALA A 130 28.30 -7.06 36.46
N ALA A 131 27.09 -6.57 36.69
CA ALA A 131 26.85 -5.40 37.53
C ALA A 131 25.74 -5.69 38.54
N LYS A 132 26.11 -5.49 39.81
CA LYS A 132 25.39 -5.77 41.06
C LYS A 132 24.32 -4.71 41.33
N SER A 133 23.17 -5.13 41.86
CA SER A 133 22.35 -4.38 42.84
C SER A 133 21.23 -5.34 43.30
N THR A 134 21.24 -6.01 44.46
CA THR A 134 21.41 -5.60 45.87
C THR A 134 20.34 -4.63 46.38
N THR A 135 19.13 -5.12 46.68
CA THR A 135 18.46 -4.73 47.93
C THR A 135 17.42 -5.73 48.45
N ALA A 136 17.69 -6.20 49.68
CA ALA A 136 16.75 -6.44 50.78
C ALA A 136 15.57 -7.41 50.58
N ARG A 137 15.89 -8.70 50.66
CA ARG A 137 14.95 -9.79 50.97
C ARG A 137 14.68 -9.80 52.47
N LYS A 138 13.46 -9.45 52.89
CA LYS A 138 13.01 -9.61 54.29
C LYS A 138 12.78 -11.10 54.55
N SER A 139 13.74 -11.68 55.26
CA SER A 139 13.73 -13.07 55.74
C SER A 139 12.67 -13.22 56.83
N VAL A 140 11.59 -13.96 56.55
CA VAL A 140 10.71 -14.52 57.58
C VAL A 140 10.99 -16.01 57.59
N SER A 141 11.73 -16.43 58.61
CA SER A 141 11.98 -17.81 58.95
C SER A 141 10.68 -18.46 59.41
N ASN A 142 10.11 -19.32 58.58
CA ASN A 142 9.25 -20.40 59.04
C ASN A 142 10.01 -21.70 58.73
N LEU A 143 10.73 -22.18 59.74
CA LEU A 143 11.15 -23.58 59.84
C LEU A 143 9.86 -24.36 60.11
N ASP A 144 9.27 -24.92 59.05
CA ASP A 144 8.26 -25.97 59.17
C ASP A 144 8.98 -27.31 58.96
N GLU A 145 8.98 -28.11 60.02
CA GLU A 145 9.59 -29.42 60.10
C GLU A 145 8.87 -30.42 59.18
N GLY A 146 9.61 -31.00 58.25
CA GLY A 146 9.59 -32.46 58.09
C GLY A 146 8.32 -33.11 57.53
N ARG A 147 7.56 -32.45 56.64
CA ARG A 147 6.58 -33.17 55.82
C ARG A 147 7.25 -33.66 54.53
N ILE A 148 7.59 -34.96 54.51
CA ILE A 148 7.99 -35.67 53.29
C ILE A 148 6.75 -35.70 52.38
N GLU A 149 6.63 -34.69 51.51
CA GLU A 149 5.61 -34.65 50.46
C GLU A 149 5.96 -35.74 49.44
N PRO A 150 5.04 -36.67 49.13
CA PRO A 150 5.27 -37.70 48.12
C PRO A 150 5.65 -37.03 46.81
N PRO A 151 6.58 -37.60 46.00
CA PRO A 151 6.94 -37.03 44.70
C PRO A 151 5.65 -36.84 43.90
N ALA A 152 5.25 -35.58 43.74
CA ALA A 152 4.01 -35.22 43.09
C ALA A 152 4.00 -35.87 41.70
N ALA A 153 3.16 -36.89 41.54
CA ALA A 153 2.93 -37.55 40.26
C ALA A 153 2.75 -36.47 39.20
N GLY A 154 3.59 -36.52 38.17
CA GLY A 154 3.84 -35.41 37.24
C GLY A 154 2.54 -34.69 36.88
N ARG A 155 2.41 -33.43 37.30
CA ARG A 155 1.30 -32.59 36.87
C ARG A 155 1.31 -32.63 35.35
N PRO A 156 0.22 -33.08 34.71
CA PRO A 156 0.16 -33.14 33.26
C PRO A 156 0.46 -31.73 32.74
N THR A 157 1.51 -31.62 31.91
CA THR A 157 1.80 -30.40 31.17
C THR A 157 0.52 -30.01 30.44
N PRO A 158 -0.08 -28.84 30.72
CA PRO A 158 -1.31 -28.45 30.05
C PRO A 158 -1.05 -28.51 28.55
N ALA A 159 -1.90 -29.25 27.83
CA ALA A 159 -1.79 -29.37 26.40
C ALA A 159 -1.76 -27.96 25.77
N PRO A 160 -0.91 -27.72 24.75
CA PRO A 160 -0.88 -26.43 24.08
C PRO A 160 -2.29 -26.10 23.60
N GLN A 161 -2.87 -25.03 24.14
CA GLN A 161 -4.18 -24.57 23.69
C GLN A 161 -4.01 -24.04 22.27
N ASN A 162 -4.70 -24.65 21.31
CA ASN A 162 -4.80 -24.12 19.96
C ASN A 162 -5.59 -22.80 20.03
N VAL A 163 -4.87 -21.69 20.16
CA VAL A 163 -5.49 -20.38 20.10
C VAL A 163 -5.87 -20.12 18.64
N PRO A 164 -7.16 -19.93 18.33
CA PRO A 164 -7.60 -19.72 16.96
C PRO A 164 -6.92 -18.47 16.40
N THR A 165 -6.42 -18.58 15.18
CA THR A 165 -5.93 -17.43 14.42
C THR A 165 -7.13 -16.77 13.78
N SER A 166 -7.39 -15.50 14.05
CA SER A 166 -8.48 -14.77 13.39
C SER A 166 -7.92 -13.84 12.33
N VAL A 167 -8.62 -13.75 11.19
CA VAL A 167 -8.35 -12.77 10.15
C VAL A 167 -9.49 -11.78 10.12
N GLU A 168 -9.20 -10.49 10.15
CA GLU A 168 -10.20 -9.42 10.16
C GLU A 168 -9.91 -8.43 9.03
N VAL A 169 -10.92 -8.12 8.21
CA VAL A 169 -10.82 -7.12 7.15
C VAL A 169 -11.83 -6.03 7.42
N GLY A 170 -11.47 -4.77 7.24
CA GLY A 170 -12.40 -3.66 7.43
C GLY A 170 -12.22 -2.56 6.41
N LEU A 171 -13.29 -1.79 6.22
CA LEU A 171 -13.35 -0.65 5.33
C LEU A 171 -14.23 0.45 5.90
N GLY A 172 -13.92 1.69 5.57
CA GLY A 172 -14.72 2.83 5.98
C GLY A 172 -14.19 4.17 5.47
N PRO A 173 -14.94 5.25 5.68
CA PRO A 173 -14.44 6.61 5.48
C PRO A 173 -13.24 6.93 6.39
N ALA A 174 -12.40 7.82 5.90
CA ALA A 174 -11.27 8.40 6.61
C ALA A 174 -11.36 9.93 6.61
N LEU A 175 -10.99 10.57 7.71
CA LEU A 175 -10.76 12.00 7.84
C LEU A 175 -9.30 12.21 8.18
N ALA A 176 -8.64 13.16 7.52
CA ALA A 176 -7.23 13.47 7.74
C ALA A 176 -7.07 14.91 8.24
N LEU A 177 -6.21 15.08 9.23
CA LEU A 177 -5.74 16.37 9.71
C LEU A 177 -4.20 16.37 9.69
N SER A 178 -3.64 17.01 8.69
CA SER A 178 -2.21 17.32 8.64
C SER A 178 -1.88 18.42 9.64
N LEU A 179 -0.69 18.39 10.25
CA LEU A 179 -0.28 19.32 11.32
C LEU A 179 0.93 20.15 10.89
N ALA A 180 0.79 21.48 10.91
CA ALA A 180 1.85 22.49 10.69
C ALA A 180 2.63 22.36 9.34
N PRO A 181 2.08 22.87 8.22
CA PRO A 181 0.79 23.56 8.08
C PRO A 181 -0.40 22.60 8.22
N SER A 182 -1.54 23.13 8.64
CA SER A 182 -2.73 22.30 8.87
C SER A 182 -3.63 22.23 7.65
N TYR A 183 -3.95 21.01 7.25
CA TYR A 183 -4.87 20.71 6.17
C TYR A 183 -5.94 19.75 6.67
N LEU A 184 -7.15 19.90 6.16
CA LEU A 184 -8.25 18.99 6.43
C LEU A 184 -8.57 18.23 5.15
N GLY A 185 -8.65 16.91 5.27
CA GLY A 185 -9.01 16.03 4.18
C GLY A 185 -10.02 14.96 4.55
N TYR A 186 -10.54 14.30 3.52
CA TYR A 186 -11.44 13.17 3.64
C TYR A 186 -11.15 12.14 2.57
N GLY A 187 -11.56 10.90 2.81
CA GLY A 187 -11.39 9.82 1.87
C GLY A 187 -11.84 8.48 2.42
N ALA A 188 -11.07 7.43 2.13
CA ALA A 188 -11.39 6.05 2.47
C ALA A 188 -10.19 5.32 3.07
N GLY A 189 -10.47 4.45 4.03
CA GLY A 189 -9.51 3.57 4.68
C GLY A 189 -9.94 2.12 4.57
N ALA A 190 -8.95 1.23 4.50
CA ALA A 190 -9.12 -0.21 4.58
C ALA A 190 -8.01 -0.82 5.44
N HIS A 191 -8.30 -1.95 6.07
CA HIS A 191 -7.31 -2.70 6.84
C HIS A 191 -7.52 -4.20 6.74
N ALA A 192 -6.44 -4.95 6.94
CA ALA A 192 -6.47 -6.39 7.17
C ALA A 192 -5.60 -6.72 8.38
N LEU A 193 -6.16 -7.43 9.36
CA LEU A 193 -5.49 -7.82 10.60
C LEU A 193 -5.46 -9.34 10.73
N VAL A 194 -4.38 -9.86 11.29
CA VAL A 194 -4.23 -11.25 11.71
C VAL A 194 -3.93 -11.25 13.20
N GLU A 195 -4.75 -11.95 13.99
CA GLU A 195 -4.57 -12.07 15.42
C GLU A 195 -4.08 -13.47 15.81
N ARG A 196 -3.07 -13.52 16.68
CA ARG A 196 -2.64 -14.74 17.36
C ARG A 196 -2.16 -14.42 18.78
N ASN A 197 -2.75 -15.03 19.81
CA ASN A 197 -2.35 -14.82 21.22
C ASN A 197 -2.33 -13.33 21.63
N HIS A 198 -3.37 -12.56 21.26
CA HIS A 198 -3.47 -11.11 21.47
C HIS A 198 -2.41 -10.27 20.76
N TRP A 199 -1.53 -10.87 19.94
CA TRP A 199 -0.70 -10.14 19.00
C TRP A 199 -1.48 -9.92 17.72
N VAL A 200 -1.39 -8.71 17.20
CA VAL A 200 -2.02 -8.31 15.95
C VAL A 200 -0.92 -7.93 14.98
N LEU A 201 -0.94 -8.52 13.80
CA LEU A 201 -0.20 -8.06 12.64
C LEU A 201 -1.20 -7.50 11.64
N GLY A 202 -0.96 -6.32 11.10
CA GLY A 202 -1.92 -5.65 10.23
C GLY A 202 -1.31 -4.95 9.04
N THR A 203 -2.09 -4.83 7.98
CA THR A 203 -1.86 -3.87 6.89
C THR A 203 -2.98 -2.84 6.87
N ARG A 204 -2.62 -1.63 6.44
CA ARG A 204 -3.52 -0.47 6.37
C ARG A 204 -3.32 0.23 5.05
N PHE A 205 -4.42 0.62 4.44
CA PHE A 205 -4.49 1.41 3.22
C PHE A 205 -5.37 2.63 3.50
N VAL A 206 -4.88 3.83 3.21
CA VAL A 206 -5.66 5.06 3.32
C VAL A 206 -5.46 5.88 2.06
N TRP A 207 -6.55 6.40 1.53
CA TRP A 207 -6.52 7.40 0.47
C TRP A 207 -7.37 8.58 0.90
N HIS A 208 -6.85 9.80 0.76
CA HIS A 208 -7.59 11.01 1.08
C HIS A 208 -7.19 12.19 0.18
N ILE A 209 -8.11 13.15 0.07
CA ILE A 209 -7.93 14.43 -0.63
C ILE A 209 -7.98 15.54 0.41
N GLU A 210 -7.03 16.47 0.34
CA GLU A 210 -6.93 17.67 1.17
C GLU A 210 -6.99 18.91 0.26
N ASP A 211 -8.11 19.64 0.32
CA ASP A 211 -8.39 20.83 -0.49
C ASP A 211 -8.50 22.11 0.35
N ARG A 212 -8.36 21.99 1.68
CA ARG A 212 -8.54 23.08 2.63
C ARG A 212 -7.38 23.18 3.61
N GLY A 213 -6.70 24.32 3.58
CA GLY A 213 -5.70 24.72 4.57
C GLY A 213 -6.35 25.56 5.66
N THR A 214 -6.00 25.30 6.92
CA THR A 214 -6.37 26.14 8.06
C THR A 214 -5.15 26.96 8.46
N GLY A 215 -5.15 28.26 8.17
CA GLY A 215 -4.08 29.18 8.60
C GLY A 215 -3.04 29.58 7.56
N GLN A 216 -3.17 29.12 6.31
CA GLN A 216 -2.36 29.61 5.18
C GLN A 216 -3.25 29.83 3.95
N ALA A 217 -2.99 30.91 3.21
CA ALA A 217 -3.62 31.11 1.91
C ALA A 217 -3.05 30.07 0.93
N LEU A 218 -3.92 29.22 0.40
CA LEU A 218 -3.54 28.24 -0.61
C LEU A 218 -3.58 28.88 -1.99
N PRO A 219 -2.69 28.46 -2.92
CA PRO A 219 -2.80 28.85 -4.31
C PRO A 219 -4.16 28.44 -4.90
N SER A 220 -4.59 29.14 -5.94
CA SER A 220 -5.86 28.82 -6.61
C SER A 220 -5.83 27.39 -7.14
N GLY A 221 -6.93 26.65 -6.99
CA GLY A 221 -7.02 25.27 -7.45
C GLY A 221 -6.11 24.28 -6.73
N PHE A 222 -5.57 24.64 -5.56
CA PHE A 222 -4.78 23.71 -4.76
C PHE A 222 -5.57 22.44 -4.45
N ASN A 223 -4.92 21.30 -4.71
CA ASN A 223 -5.41 19.97 -4.42
C ASN A 223 -4.23 19.12 -3.97
N MET A 224 -4.33 18.51 -2.79
CA MET A 224 -3.37 17.51 -2.34
C MET A 224 -4.06 16.16 -2.21
N GLN A 225 -3.49 15.13 -2.80
CA GLN A 225 -3.95 13.75 -2.65
C GLN A 225 -2.86 12.96 -1.95
N GLN A 226 -3.25 12.12 -0.99
CA GLN A 226 -2.31 11.27 -0.29
C GLN A 226 -2.80 9.83 -0.32
N LEU A 227 -1.87 8.95 -0.64
CA LEU A 227 -2.02 7.50 -0.57
C LEU A 227 -1.07 6.98 0.50
N GLN A 228 -1.59 6.20 1.44
CA GLN A 228 -0.84 5.59 2.52
C GLN A 228 -0.97 4.08 2.45
N LEU A 229 0.16 3.38 2.52
CA LEU A 229 0.22 1.93 2.65
C LEU A 229 1.15 1.56 3.81
N GLY A 230 0.60 0.96 4.86
CA GLY A 230 1.33 0.65 6.07
C GLY A 230 1.22 -0.80 6.52
N ALA A 231 2.23 -1.23 7.26
CA ALA A 231 2.24 -2.47 8.02
C ALA A 231 2.51 -2.16 9.49
N ALA A 232 1.79 -2.85 10.39
CA ALA A 232 1.85 -2.58 11.82
C ALA A 232 1.78 -3.86 12.64
N ILE A 233 2.39 -3.81 13.83
CA ILE A 233 2.31 -4.87 14.84
C ILE A 233 1.83 -4.26 16.15
N GLY A 234 1.11 -5.03 16.94
CA GLY A 234 0.70 -4.57 18.26
C GLY A 234 -0.07 -5.58 19.07
N ARG A 235 -0.87 -5.05 20.01
CA ARG A 235 -1.61 -5.84 20.99
C ARG A 235 -3.09 -5.55 20.91
N ARG A 236 -3.89 -6.62 21.01
CA ARG A 236 -5.33 -6.57 21.22
C ARG A 236 -5.64 -6.75 22.70
N LEU A 237 -6.47 -5.87 23.24
CA LEU A 237 -7.00 -5.91 24.59
C LEU A 237 -8.50 -6.19 24.52
N GLU A 238 -8.94 -7.25 25.17
CA GLU A 238 -10.35 -7.61 25.26
C GLU A 238 -10.99 -6.91 26.48
N LEU A 239 -11.73 -5.84 26.22
CA LEU A 239 -12.45 -5.05 27.21
C LEU A 239 -13.95 -5.32 27.06
N ARG A 240 -14.38 -6.56 27.31
CA ARG A 240 -15.75 -7.05 27.04
C ARG A 240 -16.83 -5.97 27.30
N PRO A 241 -17.64 -5.59 26.29
CA PRO A 241 -17.78 -6.18 24.95
C PRO A 241 -16.82 -5.61 23.88
N LEU A 242 -15.90 -4.72 24.24
CA LEU A 242 -15.05 -3.97 23.33
C LEU A 242 -13.73 -4.69 23.04
N LEU A 243 -13.19 -4.45 21.84
CA LEU A 243 -11.81 -4.79 21.49
C LEU A 243 -11.02 -3.51 21.27
N LEU A 244 -9.88 -3.39 21.92
CA LEU A 244 -8.96 -2.26 21.75
C LEU A 244 -7.64 -2.78 21.17
N ASP A 245 -7.31 -2.34 19.96
CA ASP A 245 -6.05 -2.63 19.30
C ASP A 245 -5.13 -1.41 19.42
N ALA A 246 -3.92 -1.63 19.93
CA ALA A 246 -2.84 -0.64 19.96
C ALA A 246 -1.71 -1.13 19.06
N LEU A 247 -1.44 -0.39 17.98
CA LEU A 247 -0.55 -0.79 16.89
C LEU A 247 0.56 0.25 16.70
N LEU A 248 1.75 -0.24 16.35
CA LEU A 248 2.90 0.56 15.92
C LEU A 248 3.39 0.02 14.58
N GLY A 249 3.62 0.91 13.63
CA GLY A 249 3.93 0.51 12.25
C GLY A 249 4.80 1.49 11.48
N ALA A 250 5.09 1.09 10.26
CA ALA A 250 5.72 1.92 9.24
C ALA A 250 4.76 2.05 8.06
N THR A 251 4.73 3.24 7.47
CA THR A 251 3.82 3.57 6.39
C THR A 251 4.60 4.22 5.24
N VAL A 252 4.36 3.75 4.03
CA VAL A 252 4.79 4.42 2.80
C VAL A 252 3.70 5.39 2.40
N ASN A 253 4.10 6.63 2.12
CA ASN A 253 3.21 7.72 1.75
C ASN A 253 3.57 8.18 0.34
N VAL A 254 2.57 8.31 -0.52
CA VAL A 254 2.69 8.97 -1.82
C VAL A 254 1.77 10.17 -1.80
N ILE A 255 2.34 11.36 -1.95
CA ILE A 255 1.64 12.63 -1.91
C ILE A 255 1.72 13.22 -3.31
N ASN A 256 0.57 13.56 -3.89
CA ASN A 256 0.48 14.38 -5.09
C ASN A 256 -0.06 15.76 -4.69
N GLN A 257 0.60 16.82 -5.11
CA GLN A 257 0.13 18.19 -4.93
C GLN A 257 0.01 18.86 -6.30
N GLU A 258 -1.09 19.56 -6.52
CA GLU A 258 -1.37 20.31 -7.75
C GLU A 258 -1.98 21.65 -7.37
N ALA A 259 -1.66 22.71 -8.11
CA ALA A 259 -2.33 24.00 -8.03
C ALA A 259 -2.19 24.80 -9.33
N PHE A 260 -3.02 25.82 -9.50
CA PHE A 260 -2.83 26.80 -10.56
C PHE A 260 -1.70 27.76 -10.19
N GLY A 261 -0.63 27.75 -11.00
CA GLY A 261 0.50 28.66 -10.88
C GLY A 261 0.26 30.01 -11.57
N ALA A 262 1.28 30.87 -11.54
CA ALA A 262 1.34 32.06 -12.40
C ALA A 262 1.51 31.67 -13.88
N ASP A 263 2.14 30.52 -14.12
CA ASP A 263 2.27 29.92 -15.44
C ASP A 263 1.03 29.11 -15.82
N PRO A 264 0.62 29.13 -17.10
CA PRO A 264 -0.58 28.45 -17.58
C PRO A 264 -0.48 26.92 -17.50
N GLU A 265 0.71 26.36 -17.32
CA GLU A 265 0.96 24.92 -17.21
C GLU A 265 0.60 24.34 -15.83
N GLY A 266 0.32 25.21 -14.84
CA GLY A 266 0.10 24.78 -13.45
C GLY A 266 1.40 24.47 -12.72
N ILE A 267 1.31 24.31 -11.40
CA ILE A 267 2.41 23.81 -10.56
C ILE A 267 1.96 22.51 -9.92
N GLY A 268 2.81 21.49 -9.95
CA GLY A 268 2.41 20.18 -9.44
C GLY A 268 3.56 19.19 -9.37
N GLY A 269 3.37 18.13 -8.59
CA GLY A 269 4.32 17.04 -8.52
C GLY A 269 3.92 15.95 -7.53
N ALA A 270 4.69 14.87 -7.55
CA ALA A 270 4.53 13.75 -6.64
C ALA A 270 5.75 13.59 -5.73
N TYR A 271 5.51 13.21 -4.49
CA TYR A 271 6.53 13.00 -3.46
C TYR A 271 6.27 11.70 -2.69
N GLY A 272 7.33 10.94 -2.43
CA GLY A 272 7.27 9.69 -1.68
C GLY A 272 7.99 9.81 -0.34
N ASP A 273 7.39 9.31 0.74
CA ASP A 273 7.98 9.37 2.09
C ASP A 273 7.69 8.13 2.93
N LEU A 274 8.47 7.94 3.98
CA LEU A 274 8.29 6.93 5.02
C LEU A 274 7.88 7.60 6.34
N SER A 275 6.76 7.18 6.92
CA SER A 275 6.33 7.60 8.26
C SER A 275 6.37 6.45 9.26
N VAL A 276 6.48 6.82 10.54
CA VAL A 276 6.21 5.93 11.68
C VAL A 276 4.79 6.22 12.15
N SER A 277 3.97 5.18 12.26
CA SER A 277 2.56 5.28 12.61
C SER A 277 2.26 4.66 13.98
N MET A 278 1.48 5.36 14.79
CA MET A 278 0.87 4.83 16.01
C MET A 278 -0.64 4.85 15.85
N SER A 279 -1.29 3.69 16.00
CA SER A 279 -2.74 3.57 15.83
C SER A 279 -3.42 3.00 17.07
N LEU A 280 -4.60 3.54 17.37
CA LEU A 280 -5.54 2.98 18.33
C LEU A 280 -6.85 2.68 17.60
N ARG A 281 -7.35 1.45 17.71
CA ARG A 281 -8.62 1.04 17.11
C ARG A 281 -9.53 0.43 18.17
N LEU A 282 -10.73 0.99 18.31
CA LEU A 282 -11.80 0.45 19.14
C LEU A 282 -12.81 -0.26 18.25
N ALA A 283 -13.17 -1.50 18.56
CA ALA A 283 -14.20 -2.24 17.84
C ALA A 283 -15.25 -2.83 18.78
N THR A 284 -16.51 -2.79 18.34
CA THR A 284 -17.65 -3.38 19.05
C THR A 284 -18.31 -4.46 18.19
N PRO A 285 -18.60 -5.65 18.74
CA PRO A 285 -19.35 -6.67 18.01
C PRO A 285 -20.78 -6.19 17.77
N VAL A 286 -21.29 -6.46 16.56
CA VAL A 286 -22.68 -6.20 16.17
C VAL A 286 -23.39 -7.53 15.99
N GLU A 287 -22.80 -8.41 15.19
CA GLU A 287 -23.28 -9.75 14.87
C GLU A 287 -22.11 -10.74 14.84
N ARG A 288 -22.40 -12.04 14.64
CA ARG A 288 -21.34 -13.04 14.48
C ARG A 288 -20.49 -12.71 13.26
N GLY A 289 -19.25 -12.30 13.51
CA GLY A 289 -18.28 -11.99 12.47
C GLY A 289 -18.18 -10.50 12.13
N THR A 290 -19.21 -9.69 12.39
CA THR A 290 -19.24 -8.26 12.01
C THR A 290 -19.01 -7.34 13.21
N ARG A 291 -18.13 -6.34 13.06
CA ARG A 291 -17.85 -5.31 14.08
C ARG A 291 -17.88 -3.92 13.48
N PHE A 292 -18.41 -2.95 14.23
CA PHE A 292 -18.13 -1.54 13.96
C PHE A 292 -16.81 -1.15 14.60
N PHE A 293 -16.05 -0.29 13.93
CA PHE A 293 -14.80 0.22 14.47
C PHE A 293 -14.70 1.74 14.36
N VAL A 294 -13.92 2.32 15.26
CA VAL A 294 -13.38 3.67 15.19
C VAL A 294 -11.87 3.55 15.43
N GLY A 295 -11.07 4.15 14.55
CA GLY A 295 -9.62 4.11 14.61
C GLY A 295 -9.03 5.50 14.51
N THR A 296 -7.96 5.76 15.26
CA THR A 296 -7.13 6.94 15.10
C THR A 296 -5.71 6.53 14.82
N THR A 297 -5.04 7.20 13.89
CA THR A 297 -3.63 6.99 13.56
C THR A 297 -2.90 8.32 13.57
N VAL A 298 -1.73 8.35 14.21
CA VAL A 298 -0.79 9.46 14.14
C VAL A 298 0.41 9.01 13.33
N ASP A 299 0.65 9.68 12.21
CA ASP A 299 1.82 9.51 11.36
C ASP A 299 2.82 10.63 11.64
N VAL A 300 4.08 10.27 11.88
CA VAL A 300 5.20 11.21 12.00
C VAL A 300 6.18 10.93 10.87
N PHE A 301 6.60 11.99 10.16
CA PHE A 301 7.49 11.95 9.00
C PHE A 301 8.91 12.39 9.42
N PRO A 302 9.83 11.47 9.76
CA PRO A 302 11.11 11.84 10.34
C PRO A 302 11.98 12.68 9.40
N GLY A 303 11.88 12.46 8.08
CA GLY A 303 12.60 13.24 7.07
C GLY A 303 12.26 14.73 7.07
N ARG A 304 11.07 15.08 7.56
CA ARG A 304 10.53 16.44 7.62
C ARG A 304 10.66 17.09 9.00
N LEU A 305 11.16 16.36 10.01
CA LEU A 305 11.32 16.93 11.34
C LEU A 305 12.44 17.99 11.32
N GLY A 306 12.06 19.25 11.54
CA GLY A 306 12.98 20.39 11.52
C GLY A 306 13.39 20.84 10.11
N ARG A 307 12.74 20.34 9.07
CA ARG A 307 12.94 20.77 7.68
C ARG A 307 11.59 21.06 7.04
N SER A 308 11.48 22.22 6.41
CA SER A 308 10.38 22.51 5.50
C SER A 308 10.70 21.83 4.17
N GLU A 309 9.82 20.93 3.74
CA GLU A 309 9.92 20.24 2.47
C GLU A 309 8.71 20.58 1.61
N ARG A 310 8.96 20.77 0.32
CA ARG A 310 7.95 21.12 -0.67
C ARG A 310 8.15 20.23 -1.89
N VAL A 311 7.05 19.89 -2.53
CA VAL A 311 7.08 19.16 -3.80
C VAL A 311 7.62 20.06 -4.91
N ASP A 312 7.19 21.32 -4.91
CA ASP A 312 7.63 22.40 -5.79
C ASP A 312 7.73 23.69 -4.98
N GLU A 313 8.61 24.63 -5.35
CA GLU A 313 8.79 25.88 -4.61
C GLU A 313 7.51 26.72 -4.50
N GLY A 314 6.64 26.65 -5.51
CA GLY A 314 5.35 27.33 -5.57
C GLY A 314 4.24 26.66 -4.74
N LEU A 315 4.47 25.44 -4.26
CA LEU A 315 3.49 24.68 -3.48
C LEU A 315 3.68 24.86 -1.97
N PRO A 316 2.60 24.72 -1.18
CA PRO A 316 2.67 24.71 0.28
C PRO A 316 3.58 23.60 0.84
N GLU A 317 4.05 23.81 2.07
CA GLU A 317 4.93 22.88 2.78
C GLU A 317 4.22 21.58 3.15
N LEU A 318 4.93 20.47 3.03
CA LEU A 318 4.44 19.18 3.46
C LEU A 318 4.45 19.11 5.00
N PRO A 319 3.37 18.61 5.61
CA PRO A 319 3.26 18.52 7.05
C PRO A 319 4.25 17.48 7.61
N PRO A 320 4.91 17.73 8.76
CA PRO A 320 5.77 16.77 9.44
C PRO A 320 4.99 15.69 10.23
N ALA A 321 3.68 15.87 10.41
CA ALA A 321 2.81 14.88 11.04
C ALA A 321 1.38 14.96 10.52
N ALA A 322 0.66 13.85 10.56
CA ALA A 322 -0.76 13.76 10.21
C ALA A 322 -1.53 12.92 11.24
N LEU A 323 -2.79 13.28 11.46
CA LEU A 323 -3.76 12.55 12.27
C LEU A 323 -4.88 12.06 11.36
N THR A 324 -5.10 10.75 11.30
CA THR A 324 -6.20 10.15 10.55
C THR A 324 -7.22 9.54 11.50
N LEU A 325 -8.49 9.91 11.33
CA LEU A 325 -9.63 9.29 11.98
C LEU A 325 -10.38 8.41 10.97
N GLU A 326 -10.61 7.15 11.31
CA GLU A 326 -11.39 6.20 10.53
C GLU A 326 -12.55 5.66 11.33
N PHE A 327 -13.63 5.34 10.64
CA PHE A 327 -14.75 4.63 11.21
C PHE A 327 -15.40 3.77 10.14
N GLY A 328 -15.91 2.59 10.51
CA GLY A 328 -16.45 1.68 9.51
C GLY A 328 -16.89 0.34 10.06
N ALA A 329 -16.94 -0.64 9.17
CA ALA A 329 -17.29 -2.01 9.50
C ALA A 329 -16.13 -2.96 9.17
N SER A 330 -16.05 -4.03 9.93
CA SER A 330 -15.05 -5.08 9.78
C SER A 330 -15.67 -6.46 9.92
N TRP A 331 -15.09 -7.43 9.23
CA TRP A 331 -15.53 -8.82 9.17
C TRP A 331 -14.40 -9.73 9.58
N SER A 332 -14.69 -10.69 10.46
CA SER A 332 -13.74 -11.68 10.94
C SER A 332 -14.03 -13.08 10.43
N VAL A 333 -12.97 -13.78 10.05
CA VAL A 333 -12.95 -15.18 9.63
C VAL A 333 -12.04 -15.95 10.60
N TRP A 334 -12.47 -17.14 11.01
CA TRP A 334 -11.80 -18.02 11.98
C TRP A 334 -11.39 -19.33 11.32
#